data_AF-A0A519H960-F1
#
_entry.id   AF-A0A519H960-F1
#
_cell.length_a   1.000
_cell.length_b   1.000
_cell.length_c   1.000
_cell.angle_alpha   90.00
_cell.angle_beta   90.00
_cell.angle_gamma   90.00
#
_symmetry.space_group_name_H-M   'P 1'
#
loop_
_entity.id
_entity.type
_entity.pdbx_description
1 polymer ?
#
loop_
_entity_poly.entity_id
_entity_poly.type
_entity_poly.pdbx_seq_one_letter_code
_entity_poly.pdbx_strand_id
1 'polypeptide(L)' 'VLIHCWHGADRTGVVAAVYRMALQGWDKDAARHEMFRGGFGYHTLWRNIPSYLARVDAKAMRAALAQEPPASD' A
#
# COMPACT_ATOMS: atom_id res chain seq x y z
N VAL A 1 -13.66 2.41 -8.14
CA VAL A 1 -13.65 2.42 -6.66
C VAL A 1 -12.91 3.66 -6.21
N LEU A 2 -13.45 4.40 -5.23
CA LEU A 2 -12.74 5.51 -4.56
C LEU A 2 -12.25 5.01 -3.20
N ILE A 3 -10.96 5.19 -2.92
CA ILE A 3 -10.38 4.98 -1.58
C ILE A 3 -9.97 6.33 -1.00
N HIS A 4 -10.34 6.61 0.24
CA HIS A 4 -9.95 7.85 0.90
C HIS A 4 -9.76 7.65 2.41
N CYS A 5 -9.08 8.60 3.03
CA CYS A 5 -9.05 8.79 4.47
C CYS A 5 -9.44 10.25 4.77
N TRP A 6 -9.19 10.74 5.97
CA TRP A 6 -9.57 12.11 6.33
C TRP A 6 -8.85 13.16 5.47
N HIS A 7 -7.52 13.04 5.31
CA HIS A 7 -6.71 13.96 4.49
C HIS A 7 -6.34 13.38 3.12
N GLY A 8 -6.73 12.14 2.81
CA GLY A 8 -6.31 11.45 1.57
C GLY A 8 -4.80 11.14 1.48
N ALA A 9 -4.00 11.45 2.50
CA ALA A 9 -2.55 11.30 2.49
C ALA A 9 -2.08 9.94 3.02
N ASP A 10 -2.17 9.72 4.34
CA ASP A 10 -1.39 8.65 4.99
C ASP A 10 -1.99 7.26 4.78
N ARG A 11 -3.20 6.98 5.30
CA ARG A 11 -3.85 5.67 5.17
C ARG A 11 -4.18 5.34 3.72
N THR A 12 -4.61 6.35 2.96
CA THR A 12 -4.85 6.21 1.52
C THR A 12 -3.56 5.88 0.78
N GLY A 13 -2.47 6.60 1.08
CA GLY A 13 -1.16 6.35 0.49
C GLY A 13 -0.63 4.95 0.81
N VAL A 14 -0.82 4.44 2.04
CA VAL A 14 -0.46 3.07 2.39
C VAL A 14 -1.20 2.05 1.51
N VAL A 15 -2.52 2.17 1.43
CA VAL A 15 -3.35 1.24 0.63
C VAL A 15 -2.97 1.33 -0.84
N ALA A 16 -2.80 2.55 -1.37
CA ALA A 16 -2.37 2.77 -2.75
C ALA A 16 -1.00 2.15 -3.02
N ALA A 17 0.00 2.38 -2.16
CA ALA A 17 1.34 1.81 -2.30
C ALA A 17 1.34 0.28 -2.27
N VAL A 18 0.57 -0.34 -1.36
CA VAL A 18 0.43 -1.80 -1.32
C VAL A 18 -0.25 -2.32 -2.58
N TYR A 19 -1.27 -1.62 -3.09
CA TYR A 19 -1.93 -1.96 -4.35
C TYR A 19 -0.97 -1.88 -5.55
N ARG A 20 -0.15 -0.82 -5.63
CA ARG A 20 0.90 -0.68 -6.65
C ARG A 20 1.81 -1.91 -6.67
N MET A 21 2.30 -2.31 -5.50
CA MET A 21 3.24 -3.43 -5.37
C MET A 21 2.57 -4.78 -5.67
N ALA A 22 1.45 -5.10 -5.01
CA ALA A 22 0.87 -6.44 -5.04
C ALA A 22 0.16 -6.74 -6.37
N LEU A 23 -0.57 -5.76 -6.92
CA LEU A 23 -1.45 -5.99 -8.06
C LEU A 23 -0.92 -5.37 -9.35
N GLN A 24 -0.22 -4.24 -9.28
CA GLN A 24 0.30 -3.55 -10.47
C GLN A 24 1.77 -3.85 -10.77
N GLY A 25 2.42 -4.66 -9.94
CA GLY A 25 3.79 -5.13 -10.17
C GLY A 25 4.86 -4.05 -10.04
N TRP A 26 4.55 -2.94 -9.36
CA TRP A 26 5.55 -1.92 -9.08
C TRP A 26 6.59 -2.44 -8.09
N ASP A 27 7.84 -2.00 -8.27
CA ASP A 27 8.85 -2.23 -7.24
C ASP A 27 8.52 -1.44 -5.96
N LYS A 28 9.06 -1.93 -4.84
CA LYS A 28 8.78 -1.38 -3.52
C LYS A 28 9.25 0.07 -3.37
N ASP A 29 10.35 0.43 -4.00
CA ASP A 29 10.95 1.76 -3.84
C ASP A 29 10.18 2.80 -4.66
N ALA A 30 9.71 2.46 -5.86
CA ALA A 30 8.83 3.30 -6.67
C ALA A 30 7.50 3.56 -5.97
N ALA A 31 6.87 2.55 -5.38
CA ALA A 31 5.62 2.71 -4.63
C ALA A 31 5.81 3.60 -3.38
N ARG A 32 6.94 3.43 -2.67
CA ARG A 32 7.30 4.30 -1.54
C ARG A 32 7.60 5.72 -1.98
N HIS A 33 8.27 5.89 -3.12
CA HIS A 33 8.56 7.20 -3.68
C HIS A 33 7.27 7.93 -4.04
N GLU A 34 6.31 7.29 -4.72
CA GLU A 34 4.98 7.85 -4.99
C GLU A 34 4.29 8.29 -3.69
N MET A 35 4.24 7.42 -2.68
CA MET A 35 3.58 7.74 -1.41
C MET A 35 4.23 8.93 -0.68
N PHE A 36 5.56 8.93 -0.55
CA PHE A 36 6.26 9.91 0.30
C PHE A 36 6.62 11.20 -0.43
N ARG A 37 6.76 11.16 -1.76
CA ARG A 37 7.27 12.25 -2.59
C ARG A 37 6.37 12.61 -3.77
N GLY A 38 5.26 11.90 -3.99
CA GLY A 38 4.33 12.15 -5.11
C GLY A 38 3.40 13.37 -4.94
N GLY A 39 3.59 14.20 -3.91
CA GLY A 39 2.82 15.43 -3.72
C GLY A 39 1.51 15.27 -2.93
N PHE A 40 1.27 14.11 -2.31
CA PHE A 40 0.02 13.82 -1.57
C PHE A 40 0.02 14.29 -0.11
N GLY A 41 1.08 14.97 0.35
CA GLY A 41 1.14 15.54 1.70
C GLY A 41 1.32 14.52 2.83
N TYR A 42 2.17 13.49 2.63
CA TYR A 42 2.49 12.52 3.69
C TYR A 42 2.97 13.20 4.98
N HIS A 43 2.32 12.88 6.10
CA HIS A 43 2.68 13.42 7.41
C HIS A 43 3.81 12.60 8.03
N THR A 44 5.00 13.21 8.13
CA THR A 44 6.21 12.60 8.68
C THR A 44 6.11 12.21 10.16
N LEU A 45 5.06 12.67 10.86
CA LEU A 45 4.72 12.24 12.22
C LEU A 45 4.46 10.72 12.29
N TRP A 46 3.95 10.11 11.21
CA TRP A 46 3.66 8.68 11.16
C TRP A 46 4.89 7.83 10.86
N ARG A 47 5.75 7.68 11.87
CA ARG A 47 7.04 6.95 11.78
C ARG A 47 6.89 5.45 11.54
N ASN A 48 5.73 4.88 11.82
CA ASN A 48 5.45 3.45 11.61
C ASN A 48 5.23 3.11 10.13
N ILE A 49 4.77 4.06 9.33
CA ILE A 49 4.41 3.83 7.92
C ILE A 49 5.61 3.37 7.07
N PRO A 50 6.79 4.03 7.12
CA PRO A 50 7.97 3.57 6.40
C PRO A 50 8.37 2.14 6.76
N SER A 51 8.37 1.81 8.06
CA SER A 51 8.70 0.47 8.55
C SER A 51 7.66 -0.57 8.14
N TYR A 52 6.38 -0.20 8.12
CA TYR A 52 5.30 -1.06 7.63
C TYR A 52 5.50 -1.40 6.16
N LEU A 53 5.67 -0.40 5.29
CA LEU A 53 5.87 -0.63 3.85
C LEU A 53 7.16 -1.39 3.54
N ALA A 54 8.22 -1.19 4.33
CA ALA A 54 9.44 -1.97 4.21
C ALA A 54 9.19 -3.47 4.46
N ARG A 55 8.34 -3.80 5.44
CA ARG A 55 8.01 -5.18 5.84
C ARG A 55 6.95 -5.86 4.98
N VAL A 56 6.18 -5.11 4.19
CA VAL A 56 5.16 -5.69 3.31
C VAL A 56 5.79 -6.67 2.31
N ASP A 57 5.30 -7.90 2.30
CA ASP A 57 5.57 -8.89 1.27
C ASP A 57 4.44 -8.88 0.23
N ALA A 58 4.62 -8.06 -0.80
CA ALA A 58 3.64 -7.91 -1.87
C ALA A 58 3.48 -9.17 -2.72
N LYS A 59 4.52 -10.02 -2.82
CA LYS A 59 4.46 -11.26 -3.59
C LYS A 59 3.61 -12.29 -2.86
N ALA A 60 3.81 -12.44 -1.55
CA ALA A 60 2.97 -13.28 -0.72
C ALA A 60 1.51 -12.81 -0.73
N MET A 61 1.25 -11.50 -0.62
CA MET A 61 -0.11 -10.95 -0.75
C MET A 61 -0.74 -11.28 -2.09
N ARG A 62 -0.02 -11.09 -3.20
CA ARG A 62 -0.52 -11.44 -4.54
C ARG A 62 -0.86 -12.92 -4.66
N ALA A 63 -0.02 -13.79 -4.12
CA ALA A 63 -0.25 -15.24 -4.12
C ALA A 63 -1.46 -15.63 -3.26
N ALA A 64 -1.68 -14.95 -2.14
CA ALA A 64 -2.87 -15.15 -1.30
C ALA A 64 -4.15 -14.67 -1.99
N LEU A 65 -4.11 -13.56 -2.73
CA LEU A 65 -5.26 -13.05 -3.49
C LEU A 65 -5.61 -13.90 -4.71
N ALA A 66 -4.65 -14.64 -5.27
CA ALA A 66 -4.89 -15.57 -6.37
C ALA A 66 -5.51 -16.90 -5.91
N GLN A 67 -5.42 -17.20 -4.61
CA GLN A 67 -6.15 -18.30 -3.99
C GLN A 67 -7.54 -17.76 -3.62
N GLU A 68 -8.61 -18.34 -4.16
CA GLU A 68 -9.96 -18.03 -3.68
C GLU A 68 -9.98 -18.26 -2.15
N PRO A 69 -10.45 -17.29 -1.35
CA PRO A 69 -10.71 -17.59 0.06
C PRO A 69 -11.68 -18.77 0.11
N PRO A 70 -11.54 -19.72 1.06
CA PRO A 70 -12.52 -20.77 1.23
C PRO A 70 -13.90 -20.10 1.34
N ALA A 71 -14.87 -20.60 0.57
CA ALA A 71 -16.23 -20.11 0.61
C ALA A 71 -16.66 -20.02 2.08
N SER A 72 -16.96 -18.80 2.52
CA SER A 72 -17.56 -18.60 3.83
C SER A 72 -19.01 -19.04 3.72
N ASP A 73 -19.31 -20.21 4.28
CA ASP A 73 -20.68 -20.64 4.60
C ASP A 73 -21.35 -19.66 5.59
#